data_AF-A0A9X8EIZ3-F1
#
_entry.id   AF-A0A9X8EIZ3-F1
#
_cell.length_a   1.000
_cell.length_b   1.000
_cell.length_c   1.000
_cell.angle_alpha   90.00
_cell.angle_beta   90.00
_cell.angle_gamma   90.00
#
_symmetry.space_group_name_H-M   'P 1'
#
loop_
_entity.id
_entity.type
_entity.pdbx_description
1 polymer ?
#
loop_
_entity_poly.entity_id
_entity_poly.type
_entity_poly.pdbx_seq_one_letter_code
_entity_poly.pdbx_strand_id
1 'polypeptide(L)'
;MLQKLRNFSVGSNRPVKDTFSTAAFRSFKKFVGELTAVAAGTYVALQEVLPSIAETGLIDPWEAVAKKHDIKLCGLKTELVLDSAIRLNLVSLYSGLDLFFSETRGQFLKLHGKEWIQHDGDTPFLALSRNTVSNKHLHQSRLGLGRMASLDYYRLVRNSIAHPSDDAQAAAKQFYLENRETLISTAEDYSMKSVPSPVDRLSFHDIKYLARLALDLASAVDKDLDPGDRRLADLVPTRILRLPKSEKRVHNARKGWLSVTFGIQSDRAERILSLNETH
;
A
#
# COMPACT_ATOMS: atom_id res chain seq x y z
N MET A 1 -8.73 -24.11 52.38
CA MET A 1 -8.90 -25.16 51.37
C MET A 1 -8.15 -24.73 50.11
N LEU A 2 -6.83 -24.83 50.18
CA LEU A 2 -5.86 -24.49 49.12
C LEU A 2 -5.34 -25.80 48.52
N GLN A 3 -5.43 -25.96 47.19
CA GLN A 3 -4.76 -26.94 46.30
C GLN A 3 -5.72 -27.20 45.12
N LYS A 4 -5.39 -27.18 43.83
CA LYS A 4 -4.13 -27.27 43.08
C LYS A 4 -4.37 -26.57 41.72
N LEU A 5 -3.59 -25.53 41.41
CA LEU A 5 -3.34 -25.14 40.02
C LEU A 5 -2.02 -25.82 39.62
N ARG A 6 -2.12 -26.96 38.92
CA ARG A 6 -0.98 -27.59 38.25
C ARG A 6 -1.00 -27.17 36.78
N ASN A 7 0.06 -26.46 36.40
CA ASN A 7 0.77 -26.49 35.14
C ASN A 7 0.07 -27.23 33.98
N PHE A 8 -0.53 -26.47 33.08
CA PHE A 8 -0.60 -26.85 31.66
C PHE A 8 0.39 -25.98 30.88
N SER A 9 1.61 -26.51 30.77
CA SER A 9 2.55 -26.15 29.71
C SER A 9 1.97 -26.68 28.40
N VAL A 10 1.11 -25.89 27.75
CA VAL A 10 0.78 -26.12 26.34
C VAL A 10 1.94 -25.54 25.56
N GLY A 11 2.80 -26.42 25.04
CA GLY A 11 3.83 -26.07 24.07
C GLY A 11 3.17 -25.31 22.93
N SER A 12 3.38 -23.99 22.90
CA SER A 12 2.86 -23.16 21.83
C SER A 12 3.72 -23.44 20.60
N ASN A 13 3.32 -24.40 19.78
CA ASN A 13 3.62 -24.39 18.35
C ASN A 13 2.88 -23.18 17.75
N ARG A 14 3.36 -21.97 18.07
CA ARG A 14 3.03 -20.80 17.27
C ARG A 14 3.68 -21.07 15.91
N PRO A 15 2.94 -21.05 14.80
CA PRO A 15 3.57 -21.10 13.50
C PRO A 15 4.62 -19.99 13.48
N VAL A 16 5.86 -20.37 13.16
CA VAL A 16 6.94 -19.40 12.96
C VAL A 16 6.40 -18.38 11.96
N LYS A 17 6.28 -17.13 12.38
CA LYS A 17 5.88 -16.06 11.49
C LYS A 17 7.06 -15.81 10.56
N ASP A 18 7.02 -16.44 9.38
CA ASP A 18 7.92 -16.16 8.28
C ASP A 18 7.66 -14.73 7.80
N THR A 19 8.40 -13.82 8.43
CA THR A 19 8.33 -12.39 8.15
C THR A 19 9.40 -12.07 7.14
N PHE A 20 8.98 -11.35 6.11
CA PHE A 20 9.82 -10.72 5.11
C PHE A 20 9.11 -9.44 4.69
N SER A 21 9.90 -8.42 4.39
CA SER A 21 9.42 -7.23 3.72
C SER A 21 10.54 -6.55 2.96
N THR A 22 10.24 -6.06 1.78
CA THR A 22 11.12 -5.18 1.01
C THR A 22 11.10 -3.77 1.58
N ALA A 23 12.11 -2.97 1.23
CA ALA A 23 12.11 -1.54 1.56
C ALA A 23 11.00 -0.79 0.81
N ALA A 24 10.66 -1.24 -0.41
CA ALA A 24 9.57 -0.67 -1.21
C ALA A 24 8.23 -0.83 -0.49
N PHE A 25 7.89 -2.04 -0.04
CA PHE A 25 6.63 -2.29 0.66
C PHE A 25 6.52 -1.50 1.96
N ARG A 26 7.60 -1.46 2.78
CA ARG A 26 7.58 -0.69 4.03
C ARG A 26 7.39 0.81 3.79
N SER A 27 8.07 1.36 2.78
CA SER A 27 7.95 2.78 2.42
C SER A 27 6.56 3.10 1.90
N PHE A 28 6.03 2.26 1.01
CA PHE A 28 4.66 2.40 0.50
C PHE A 28 3.61 2.29 1.62
N LYS A 29 3.74 1.31 2.52
CA LYS A 29 2.83 1.16 3.66
C LYS A 29 2.83 2.39 4.57
N LYS A 30 4.00 2.96 4.83
CA LYS A 30 4.13 4.21 5.59
C LYS A 30 3.46 5.37 4.86
N PHE A 31 3.74 5.52 3.57
CA PHE A 31 3.13 6.54 2.71
C PHE A 31 1.61 6.47 2.72
N VAL A 32 1.01 5.29 2.53
CA VAL A 32 -0.45 5.11 2.58
C VAL A 32 -1.01 5.51 3.95
N GLY A 33 -0.33 5.14 5.04
CA GLY A 33 -0.74 5.53 6.40
C GLY A 33 -0.73 7.04 6.61
N GLU A 34 0.33 7.72 6.17
CA GLU A 34 0.46 9.18 6.27
C GLU A 34 -0.59 9.90 5.39
N LEU A 35 -0.73 9.47 4.14
CA LEU A 35 -1.70 10.06 3.21
C LEU A 35 -3.13 9.91 3.71
N THR A 36 -3.51 8.71 4.17
CA THR A 36 -4.88 8.47 4.67
C THR A 36 -5.16 9.23 5.97
N ALA A 37 -4.17 9.42 6.83
CA ALA A 37 -4.30 10.25 8.03
C ALA A 37 -4.52 11.73 7.67
N VAL A 38 -3.75 12.27 6.72
CA VAL A 38 -3.91 13.65 6.22
C VAL A 38 -5.27 13.83 5.53
N ALA A 39 -5.68 12.88 4.68
CA ALA A 39 -6.98 12.90 4.03
C ALA A 39 -8.13 12.91 5.05
N ALA A 40 -8.02 12.07 6.09
CA ALA A 40 -9.01 12.01 7.17
C ALA A 40 -9.07 13.33 7.96
N GLY A 41 -7.91 13.88 8.35
CA GLY A 41 -7.84 15.16 9.05
C GLY A 41 -8.44 16.30 8.23
N THR A 42 -8.12 16.35 6.93
CA THR A 42 -8.69 17.34 6.00
C THR A 42 -10.21 17.17 5.90
N TYR A 43 -10.69 15.94 5.73
CA TYR A 43 -12.13 15.67 5.64
C TYR A 43 -12.87 16.08 6.92
N VAL A 44 -12.36 15.72 8.10
CA VAL A 44 -12.95 16.11 9.38
C VAL A 44 -12.96 17.62 9.55
N ALA A 45 -11.85 18.30 9.29
CA ALA A 45 -11.77 19.75 9.38
C ALA A 45 -12.80 20.44 8.48
N LEU A 46 -13.00 19.94 7.26
CA LEU A 46 -14.02 20.45 6.36
C LEU A 46 -15.42 20.20 6.94
N GLN A 47 -15.74 18.98 7.38
CA GLN A 47 -17.05 18.65 7.96
C GLN A 47 -17.40 19.47 9.21
N GLU A 48 -16.42 19.90 10.01
CA GLU A 48 -16.63 20.79 11.17
C GLU A 48 -16.89 22.25 10.75
N VAL A 49 -16.28 22.69 9.65
CA VAL A 49 -16.41 24.06 9.14
C VAL A 49 -17.70 24.25 8.33
N LEU A 50 -18.16 23.21 7.61
CA LEU A 50 -19.33 23.27 6.73
C LEU A 50 -20.62 23.76 7.41
N PRO A 51 -21.01 23.29 8.61
CA PRO A 51 -22.20 23.78 9.30
C PRO A 51 -22.08 25.27 9.67
N SER A 52 -20.92 25.67 10.19
CA SER A 52 -20.62 27.06 10.55
C SER A 52 -20.72 27.98 9.34
N ILE A 53 -20.29 27.49 8.17
CA ILE A 53 -20.43 28.18 6.89
C ILE A 53 -21.91 28.30 6.48
N ALA A 54 -22.68 27.21 6.53
CA ALA A 54 -24.09 27.20 6.13
C ALA A 54 -24.95 28.14 6.99
N GLU A 55 -24.63 28.28 8.27
CA GLU A 55 -25.32 29.16 9.22
C GLU A 55 -25.03 30.65 9.00
N THR A 56 -23.91 31.00 8.34
CA THR A 56 -23.53 32.41 8.15
C THR A 56 -24.38 33.16 7.11
N GLY A 57 -25.06 32.45 6.21
CA GLY A 57 -25.82 33.06 5.10
C GLY A 57 -24.97 33.90 4.15
N LEU A 58 -23.63 33.80 4.23
CA LEU A 58 -22.70 34.59 3.45
C LEU A 58 -22.55 34.01 2.03
N ILE A 59 -22.39 34.91 1.06
CA ILE A 59 -22.16 34.55 -0.35
C ILE A 59 -20.79 33.89 -0.54
N ASP A 60 -19.77 34.35 0.21
CA ASP A 60 -18.43 33.75 0.26
C ASP A 60 -17.97 33.51 1.71
N PRO A 61 -18.39 32.40 2.32
CA PRO A 61 -18.08 32.09 3.71
C PRO A 61 -16.61 31.72 3.91
N TRP A 62 -15.92 31.25 2.86
CA TRP A 62 -14.49 30.95 2.90
C TRP A 62 -13.64 32.21 2.97
N GLU A 63 -14.01 33.26 2.23
CA GLU A 63 -13.36 34.57 2.33
C GLU A 63 -13.45 35.13 3.76
N ALA A 64 -14.61 35.00 4.42
CA ALA A 64 -14.81 35.47 5.78
C ALA A 64 -13.94 34.73 6.81
N VAL A 65 -13.77 33.41 6.65
CA VAL A 65 -12.87 32.61 7.49
C VAL A 65 -11.41 32.95 7.18
N ALA A 66 -11.02 33.05 5.91
CA ALA A 66 -9.66 33.36 5.48
C ALA A 66 -9.18 34.72 6.01
N LYS A 67 -10.07 35.74 6.01
CA LYS A 67 -9.78 37.07 6.58
C LYS A 67 -9.39 37.05 8.05
N LYS A 68 -9.92 36.11 8.86
CA LYS A 68 -9.54 35.96 10.29
C LYS A 68 -8.09 35.52 10.47
N HIS A 69 -7.47 35.02 9.41
CA HIS A 69 -6.09 34.53 9.37
C HIS A 69 -5.20 35.36 8.45
N ASP A 70 -5.62 36.58 8.08
CA ASP A 70 -4.91 37.47 7.15
C ASP A 70 -4.64 36.86 5.77
N ILE A 71 -5.50 35.93 5.33
CA ILE A 71 -5.42 35.29 4.01
C ILE A 71 -6.43 35.94 3.05
N LYS A 72 -5.96 36.36 1.88
CA LYS A 72 -6.81 36.85 0.80
C LYS A 72 -7.32 35.68 -0.06
N LEU A 73 -8.62 35.43 -0.01
CA LEU A 73 -9.31 34.37 -0.74
C LEU A 73 -10.65 34.90 -1.28
N CYS A 74 -11.05 34.52 -2.50
CA CYS A 74 -12.39 34.81 -3.02
C CYS A 74 -12.87 33.74 -4.01
N GLY A 75 -14.17 33.58 -4.15
CA GLY A 75 -14.84 32.74 -5.16
C GLY A 75 -14.74 31.24 -4.90
N LEU A 76 -14.33 30.81 -3.70
CA LEU A 76 -14.15 29.41 -3.40
C LEU A 76 -15.50 28.75 -3.10
N LYS A 77 -15.96 27.87 -3.99
CA LYS A 77 -17.15 27.06 -3.73
C LYS A 77 -16.79 25.89 -2.83
N THR A 78 -17.51 25.76 -1.74
CA THR A 78 -17.39 24.68 -0.75
C THR A 78 -17.31 23.27 -1.35
N GLU A 79 -18.16 22.99 -2.32
CA GLU A 79 -18.25 21.70 -3.02
C GLU A 79 -16.95 21.38 -3.78
N LEU A 80 -16.29 22.41 -4.35
CA LEU A 80 -15.02 22.26 -5.05
C LEU A 80 -13.86 21.94 -4.10
N VAL A 81 -13.91 22.39 -2.84
CA VAL A 81 -12.85 22.13 -1.86
C VAL A 81 -12.79 20.64 -1.52
N LEU A 82 -13.93 20.06 -1.19
CA LEU A 82 -14.05 18.64 -0.87
C LEU A 82 -13.70 17.78 -2.08
N ASP A 83 -14.28 18.08 -3.24
CA ASP A 83 -14.01 17.35 -4.48
C ASP A 83 -12.52 17.38 -4.84
N SER A 84 -11.89 18.56 -4.80
CA SER A 84 -10.46 18.71 -5.08
C SER A 84 -9.60 17.93 -4.10
N ALA A 85 -9.91 17.97 -2.80
CA ALA A 85 -9.19 17.21 -1.78
C ALA A 85 -9.30 15.69 -2.03
N ILE A 86 -10.50 15.20 -2.38
CA ILE A 86 -10.72 13.78 -2.68
C ILE A 86 -9.92 13.37 -3.91
N ARG A 87 -10.05 14.12 -5.00
CA ARG A 87 -9.39 13.84 -6.28
C ARG A 87 -7.87 13.85 -6.15
N LEU A 88 -7.31 14.82 -5.43
CA LEU A 88 -5.85 14.90 -5.19
C LEU A 88 -5.34 13.70 -4.39
N ASN A 89 -6.07 13.26 -3.36
CA ASN A 89 -5.69 12.10 -2.56
C ASN A 89 -5.76 10.79 -3.37
N LEU A 90 -6.77 10.62 -4.22
CA LEU A 90 -6.86 9.46 -5.12
C LEU A 90 -5.70 9.41 -6.11
N VAL A 91 -5.37 10.55 -6.74
CA VAL A 91 -4.22 10.66 -7.65
C VAL A 91 -2.92 10.34 -6.91
N SER A 92 -2.73 10.92 -5.73
CA SER A 92 -1.52 10.71 -4.91
C SER A 92 -1.36 9.26 -4.49
N LEU A 93 -2.45 8.62 -4.07
CA LEU A 93 -2.46 7.23 -3.64
C LEU A 93 -2.09 6.28 -4.78
N TYR A 94 -2.69 6.46 -5.95
CA TYR A 94 -2.38 5.64 -7.12
C TYR A 94 -0.94 5.88 -7.61
N SER A 95 -0.49 7.13 -7.62
CA SER A 95 0.90 7.46 -8.00
C SER A 95 1.91 6.85 -7.02
N GLY A 96 1.57 6.77 -5.73
CA GLY A 96 2.38 6.05 -4.75
C GLY A 96 2.45 4.54 -5.03
N LEU A 97 1.37 3.95 -5.56
CA LEU A 97 1.36 2.56 -5.98
C LEU A 97 2.24 2.33 -7.23
N ASP A 98 2.21 3.24 -8.19
CA ASP A 98 3.12 3.21 -9.35
C ASP A 98 4.59 3.28 -8.91
N LEU A 99 4.90 4.16 -7.95
CA LEU A 99 6.25 4.26 -7.37
C LEU A 99 6.65 2.97 -6.66
N PHE A 100 5.75 2.35 -5.89
CA PHE A 100 6.00 1.05 -5.26
C PHE A 100 6.41 -0.03 -6.27
N PHE A 101 5.74 -0.10 -7.43
CA PHE A 101 6.11 -1.05 -8.49
C PHE A 101 7.49 -0.73 -9.10
N SER A 102 7.78 0.55 -9.31
CA SER A 102 9.09 1.00 -9.80
C SER A 102 10.22 0.64 -8.83
N GLU A 103 10.05 0.90 -7.53
CA GLU A 103 11.03 0.56 -6.51
C GLU A 103 11.20 -0.95 -6.33
N THR A 104 10.11 -1.71 -6.44
CA THR A 104 10.12 -3.17 -6.46
C THR A 104 11.00 -3.70 -7.58
N ARG A 105 10.80 -3.18 -8.80
CA ARG A 105 11.64 -3.52 -9.97
C ARG A 105 13.12 -3.19 -9.69
N GLY A 106 13.41 -2.03 -9.10
CA GLY A 106 14.77 -1.62 -8.75
C GLY A 106 15.45 -2.54 -7.72
N GLN A 107 14.68 -3.20 -6.85
CA GLN A 107 15.21 -4.12 -5.83
C GLN A 107 15.37 -5.56 -6.34
N PHE A 108 14.67 -5.92 -7.42
CA PHE A 108 14.57 -7.30 -7.90
C PHE A 108 15.92 -7.94 -8.23
N LEU A 109 16.77 -7.26 -9.00
CA LEU A 109 18.09 -7.78 -9.39
C LEU A 109 18.95 -8.12 -8.18
N LYS A 110 18.96 -7.24 -7.17
CA LYS A 110 19.72 -7.47 -5.95
C LYS A 110 19.17 -8.68 -5.20
N LEU A 111 17.85 -8.77 -5.03
CA LEU A 111 17.20 -9.84 -4.29
C LEU A 111 17.40 -11.21 -4.97
N HIS A 112 17.14 -11.32 -6.26
CA HIS A 112 17.08 -12.61 -6.96
C HIS A 112 18.30 -12.91 -7.83
N GLY A 113 19.19 -11.95 -8.06
CA GLY A 113 20.34 -12.12 -8.96
C GLY A 113 19.96 -12.28 -10.43
N LYS A 114 18.76 -11.84 -10.80
CA LYS A 114 18.19 -11.95 -12.15
C LYS A 114 17.66 -10.60 -12.61
N GLU A 115 17.78 -10.33 -13.90
CA GLU A 115 17.22 -9.10 -14.47
C GLU A 115 15.69 -9.12 -14.47
N TRP A 116 15.10 -7.94 -14.38
CA TRP A 116 13.66 -7.76 -14.49
C TRP A 116 13.24 -7.77 -15.97
N ILE A 117 12.35 -8.67 -16.33
CA ILE A 117 11.84 -8.83 -17.70
C ILE A 117 10.56 -7.99 -17.85
N GLN A 118 10.57 -7.02 -18.76
CA GLN A 118 9.39 -6.24 -19.13
C GLN A 118 9.40 -6.00 -20.64
N HIS A 119 8.30 -6.33 -21.32
CA HIS A 119 8.12 -6.04 -22.74
C HIS A 119 7.37 -4.72 -22.95
N ASP A 120 7.47 -4.17 -24.15
CA ASP A 120 6.71 -2.99 -24.53
C ASP A 120 5.20 -3.24 -24.40
N GLY A 121 4.51 -2.33 -23.70
CA GLY A 121 3.07 -2.42 -23.45
C GLY A 121 2.65 -3.34 -22.29
N ASP A 122 3.59 -4.02 -21.61
CA ASP A 122 3.25 -4.82 -20.42
C ASP A 122 2.68 -3.90 -19.33
N THR A 123 1.50 -4.26 -18.80
CA THR A 123 0.98 -3.66 -17.57
C THR A 123 1.86 -4.08 -16.37
N PRO A 124 1.86 -3.32 -15.26
CA PRO A 124 2.61 -3.70 -14.06
C PRO A 124 2.32 -5.13 -13.58
N PHE A 125 1.07 -5.58 -13.69
CA PHE A 125 0.66 -6.94 -13.34
C PHE A 125 1.22 -8.02 -14.26
N LEU A 126 1.26 -7.77 -15.57
CA LEU A 126 1.88 -8.70 -16.51
C LEU A 126 3.37 -8.82 -16.22
N ALA A 127 4.06 -7.71 -16.01
CA ALA A 127 5.46 -7.71 -15.62
C ALA A 127 5.69 -8.47 -14.30
N LEU A 128 4.88 -8.25 -13.27
CA LEU A 128 4.96 -9.01 -12.01
C LEU A 128 4.81 -10.52 -12.21
N SER A 129 3.83 -10.94 -13.02
CA SER A 129 3.58 -12.36 -13.28
C SER A 129 4.72 -13.07 -14.01
N ARG A 130 5.57 -12.34 -14.74
CA ARG A 130 6.76 -12.88 -15.41
C ARG A 130 7.97 -13.01 -14.48
N ASN A 131 8.09 -12.11 -13.50
CA ASN A 131 9.28 -11.98 -12.66
C ASN A 131 9.14 -12.66 -11.30
N THR A 132 7.92 -12.93 -10.85
CA THR A 132 7.65 -13.54 -9.54
C THR A 132 7.28 -15.02 -9.67
N VAL A 133 7.48 -15.79 -8.60
CA VAL A 133 7.17 -17.24 -8.55
C VAL A 133 5.67 -17.51 -8.73
N SER A 134 4.85 -16.49 -8.46
CA SER A 134 3.41 -16.50 -8.69
C SER A 134 3.08 -16.40 -10.18
N ASN A 135 2.59 -17.49 -10.76
CA ASN A 135 1.99 -17.45 -12.09
C ASN A 135 0.73 -16.54 -12.08
N LYS A 136 0.27 -16.10 -13.28
CA LYS A 136 -0.93 -15.25 -13.42
C LYS A 136 -2.15 -15.79 -12.67
N HIS A 137 -2.31 -17.11 -12.58
CA HIS A 137 -3.37 -17.76 -11.82
C HIS A 137 -3.23 -17.60 -10.30
N LEU A 138 -2.01 -17.59 -9.76
CA LEU A 138 -1.75 -17.38 -8.34
C LEU A 138 -2.01 -15.93 -7.93
N HIS A 139 -1.67 -14.96 -8.80
CA HIS A 139 -2.02 -13.55 -8.59
C HIS A 139 -3.54 -13.32 -8.66
N GLN A 140 -4.21 -13.92 -9.64
CA GLN A 140 -5.67 -13.88 -9.75
C GLN A 140 -6.37 -14.60 -8.58
N SER A 141 -5.84 -15.72 -8.06
CA SER A 141 -6.43 -16.40 -6.92
C SER A 141 -6.21 -15.67 -5.60
N ARG A 142 -5.11 -14.91 -5.47
CA ARG A 142 -4.78 -14.14 -4.26
C ARG A 142 -5.47 -12.79 -4.19
N LEU A 143 -5.56 -12.08 -5.32
CA LEU A 143 -6.20 -10.77 -5.39
C LEU A 143 -7.69 -10.89 -5.74
N GLY A 144 -8.07 -11.89 -6.53
CA GLY A 144 -9.41 -11.99 -7.10
C GLY A 144 -9.61 -10.99 -8.26
N LEU A 145 -10.41 -11.40 -9.25
CA LEU A 145 -10.73 -10.57 -10.42
C LEU A 145 -11.33 -9.21 -10.02
N GLY A 146 -12.11 -9.20 -8.94
CA GLY A 146 -12.73 -8.01 -8.41
C GLY A 146 -11.76 -6.93 -7.92
N ARG A 147 -10.69 -7.30 -7.20
CA ARG A 147 -9.68 -6.33 -6.73
C ARG A 147 -8.88 -5.76 -7.89
N MET A 148 -8.56 -6.60 -8.89
CA MET A 148 -7.90 -6.17 -10.12
C MET A 148 -8.76 -5.17 -10.89
N ALA A 149 -10.04 -5.49 -11.11
CA ALA A 149 -10.98 -4.58 -11.76
C ALA A 149 -11.13 -3.26 -10.98
N SER A 150 -11.12 -3.32 -9.65
CA SER A 150 -11.18 -2.13 -8.80
C SER A 150 -9.93 -1.25 -8.93
N LEU A 151 -8.75 -1.84 -9.00
CA LEU A 151 -7.50 -1.11 -9.24
C LEU A 151 -7.45 -0.51 -10.66
N ASP A 152 -7.94 -1.22 -11.67
CA ASP A 152 -8.07 -0.67 -13.01
C ASP A 152 -9.10 0.47 -13.08
N TYR A 153 -10.22 0.36 -12.37
CA TYR A 153 -11.17 1.45 -12.24
C TYR A 153 -10.50 2.70 -11.66
N TYR A 154 -9.80 2.58 -10.53
CA TYR A 154 -9.12 3.73 -9.93
C TYR A 154 -7.94 4.26 -10.77
N ARG A 155 -7.33 3.44 -11.63
CA ARG A 155 -6.37 3.90 -12.64
C ARG A 155 -7.02 4.85 -13.63
N LEU A 156 -8.19 4.47 -14.15
CA LEU A 156 -8.96 5.28 -15.08
C LEU A 156 -9.47 6.56 -14.41
N VAL A 157 -9.92 6.49 -13.16
CA VAL A 157 -10.27 7.66 -12.34
C VAL A 157 -9.06 8.59 -12.18
N ARG A 158 -7.89 8.08 -11.79
CA ARG A 158 -6.66 8.89 -11.69
C ARG A 158 -6.34 9.57 -13.01
N ASN A 159 -6.46 8.86 -14.14
CA ASN A 159 -6.19 9.43 -15.45
C ASN A 159 -7.20 10.50 -15.83
N SER A 160 -8.48 10.31 -15.55
CA SER A 160 -9.52 11.30 -15.82
C SER A 160 -9.38 12.57 -14.96
N ILE A 161 -8.77 12.45 -13.77
CA ILE A 161 -8.42 13.58 -12.90
C ILE A 161 -7.15 14.29 -13.40
N ALA A 162 -6.08 13.54 -13.67
CA ALA A 162 -4.78 14.09 -14.02
C ALA A 162 -4.71 14.66 -15.45
N HIS A 163 -5.47 14.07 -16.37
CA HIS A 163 -5.57 14.48 -17.77
C HIS A 163 -7.05 14.59 -18.14
N PRO A 164 -7.72 15.70 -17.77
CA PRO A 164 -9.17 15.84 -17.93
C PRO A 164 -9.54 16.09 -19.39
N SER A 165 -9.55 15.02 -20.19
CA SER A 165 -10.17 14.98 -21.51
C SER A 165 -11.53 14.27 -21.44
N ASP A 166 -12.40 14.59 -22.39
CA ASP A 166 -13.71 13.94 -22.52
C ASP A 166 -13.55 12.41 -22.68
N ASP A 167 -12.55 11.98 -23.45
CA ASP A 167 -12.24 10.57 -23.64
C ASP A 167 -11.84 9.87 -22.34
N ALA A 168 -10.98 10.50 -21.52
CA ALA A 168 -10.53 9.91 -20.25
C ALA A 168 -11.68 9.82 -19.24
N GLN A 169 -12.55 10.83 -19.20
CA GLN A 169 -13.77 10.83 -18.39
C GLN A 169 -14.75 9.76 -18.86
N ALA A 170 -14.99 9.66 -20.16
CA ALA A 170 -15.88 8.67 -20.76
C ALA A 170 -15.38 7.24 -20.49
N ALA A 171 -14.08 6.98 -20.65
CA ALA A 171 -13.49 5.67 -20.39
C ALA A 171 -13.68 5.22 -18.94
N ALA A 172 -13.45 6.11 -17.96
CA ALA A 172 -13.63 5.80 -16.55
C ALA A 172 -15.11 5.54 -16.20
N LYS A 173 -16.03 6.34 -16.75
CA LYS A 173 -17.49 6.17 -16.56
C LYS A 173 -18.00 4.88 -17.18
N GLN A 174 -17.59 4.59 -18.42
CA GLN A 174 -17.99 3.38 -19.13
C GLN A 174 -17.50 2.14 -18.39
N PHE A 175 -16.23 2.12 -17.98
CA PHE A 175 -15.67 1.01 -17.21
C PHE A 175 -16.44 0.75 -15.91
N TYR A 176 -16.80 1.82 -15.18
CA TYR A 176 -17.62 1.70 -13.97
C TYR A 176 -18.97 1.03 -14.24
N LEU A 177 -19.67 1.46 -15.29
CA LEU A 177 -20.98 0.92 -15.65
C LEU A 177 -20.90 -0.57 -16.03
N GLU A 178 -19.92 -0.93 -16.86
CA GLU A 178 -19.73 -2.30 -17.34
C GLU A 178 -19.32 -3.28 -16.22
N ASN A 179 -18.59 -2.80 -15.20
CA ASN A 179 -18.03 -3.65 -14.15
C ASN A 179 -18.72 -3.45 -12.79
N ARG A 180 -19.83 -2.71 -12.73
CA ARG A 180 -20.44 -2.22 -11.49
C ARG A 180 -20.69 -3.31 -10.45
N GLU A 181 -21.28 -4.43 -10.83
CA GLU A 181 -21.59 -5.53 -9.91
C GLU A 181 -20.33 -6.14 -9.31
N THR A 182 -19.32 -6.38 -10.14
CA THR A 182 -18.01 -6.91 -9.70
C THR A 182 -17.33 -5.94 -8.75
N LEU A 183 -17.35 -4.64 -9.08
CA LEU A 183 -16.77 -3.59 -8.27
C LEU A 183 -17.44 -3.49 -6.88
N ILE A 184 -18.78 -3.50 -6.83
CA ILE A 184 -19.54 -3.43 -5.58
C ILE A 184 -19.33 -4.70 -4.74
N SER A 185 -19.41 -5.88 -5.34
CA SER A 185 -19.18 -7.15 -4.62
C SER A 185 -17.78 -7.19 -4.00
N THR A 186 -16.77 -6.66 -4.70
CA THR A 186 -15.41 -6.57 -4.14
C THR A 186 -15.34 -5.63 -2.94
N ALA A 187 -16.12 -4.55 -2.90
CA ALA A 187 -16.15 -3.65 -1.75
C ALA A 187 -16.81 -4.29 -0.51
N GLU A 188 -17.75 -5.21 -0.72
CA GLU A 188 -18.39 -5.98 0.35
C GLU A 188 -17.40 -6.89 1.09
N ASP A 189 -16.40 -7.44 0.40
CA ASP A 189 -15.27 -8.17 1.04
C ASP A 189 -14.55 -7.32 2.10
N TYR A 190 -14.56 -5.99 1.92
CA TYR A 190 -13.96 -5.02 2.85
C TYR A 190 -14.97 -4.43 3.83
N SER A 191 -16.22 -4.91 3.82
CA SER A 191 -17.35 -4.37 4.57
C SER A 191 -17.61 -2.88 4.29
N MET A 192 -17.50 -2.47 3.01
CA MET A 192 -17.73 -1.09 2.58
C MET A 192 -18.91 -1.03 1.60
N LYS A 193 -19.95 -0.27 1.93
CA LYS A 193 -21.24 -0.26 1.20
C LYS A 193 -21.43 0.93 0.24
N SER A 194 -20.52 1.90 0.24
CA SER A 194 -20.62 3.16 -0.50
C SER A 194 -19.50 3.35 -1.53
N VAL A 195 -18.79 2.29 -1.87
CA VAL A 195 -17.62 2.31 -2.75
C VAL A 195 -17.63 1.07 -3.65
N PRO A 196 -16.96 1.11 -4.80
CA PRO A 196 -16.42 2.33 -5.42
C PRO A 196 -17.55 3.25 -5.90
N SER A 197 -17.36 4.56 -5.73
CA SER A 197 -18.31 5.57 -6.20
C SER A 197 -18.15 5.80 -7.70
N PRO A 198 -19.20 6.23 -8.43
CA PRO A 198 -19.07 6.76 -9.78
C PRO A 198 -18.07 7.92 -9.87
N VAL A 199 -17.47 8.12 -11.05
CA VAL A 199 -16.41 9.10 -11.30
C VAL A 199 -16.81 10.53 -10.93
N ASP A 200 -18.08 10.88 -11.11
CA ASP A 200 -18.67 12.20 -10.82
C ASP A 200 -19.09 12.37 -9.36
N ARG A 201 -18.98 11.32 -8.52
CA ARG A 201 -19.45 11.30 -7.13
C ARG A 201 -18.45 10.64 -6.19
N LEU A 202 -17.16 10.85 -6.45
CA LEU A 202 -16.10 10.32 -5.59
C LEU A 202 -16.22 10.88 -4.17
N SER A 203 -15.91 10.03 -3.19
CA SER A 203 -16.06 10.34 -1.78
C SER A 203 -14.77 10.07 -1.00
N PHE A 204 -14.72 10.52 0.25
CA PHE A 204 -13.63 10.15 1.17
C PHE A 204 -13.52 8.61 1.34
N HIS A 205 -14.64 7.88 1.23
CA HIS A 205 -14.61 6.43 1.35
C HIS A 205 -13.84 5.77 0.20
N ASP A 206 -13.80 6.37 -0.98
CA ASP A 206 -13.01 5.87 -2.11
C ASP A 206 -11.51 5.90 -1.81
N ILE A 207 -11.01 6.91 -1.09
CA ILE A 207 -9.62 6.97 -0.63
C ILE A 207 -9.32 5.79 0.28
N LYS A 208 -10.20 5.52 1.25
CA LYS A 208 -10.04 4.39 2.18
C LYS A 208 -10.07 3.06 1.45
N TYR A 209 -10.95 2.93 0.46
CA TYR A 209 -11.11 1.70 -0.30
C TYR A 209 -9.89 1.41 -1.16
N LEU A 210 -9.45 2.40 -1.96
CA LEU A 210 -8.23 2.29 -2.76
C LEU A 210 -7.01 2.02 -1.88
N ALA A 211 -6.93 2.62 -0.69
CA ALA A 211 -5.79 2.41 0.21
C ALA A 211 -5.70 0.95 0.69
N ARG A 212 -6.84 0.35 1.02
CA ARG A 212 -6.91 -1.08 1.39
C ARG A 212 -6.55 -1.98 0.22
N LEU A 213 -7.13 -1.74 -0.95
CA LEU A 213 -6.82 -2.50 -2.17
C LEU A 213 -5.33 -2.45 -2.50
N ALA A 214 -4.73 -1.25 -2.46
CA ALA A 214 -3.33 -1.04 -2.78
C ALA A 214 -2.40 -1.71 -1.75
N LEU A 215 -2.74 -1.67 -0.45
CA LEU A 215 -1.97 -2.35 0.59
C LEU A 215 -2.04 -3.87 0.49
N ASP A 216 -3.21 -4.44 0.18
CA ASP A 216 -3.36 -5.88 -0.02
C ASP A 216 -2.55 -6.35 -1.23
N LEU A 217 -2.62 -5.60 -2.33
CA LEU A 217 -1.81 -5.83 -3.51
C LEU A 217 -0.31 -5.75 -3.18
N ALA A 218 0.13 -4.66 -2.57
CA ALA A 218 1.53 -4.47 -2.25
C ALA A 218 2.03 -5.56 -1.29
N SER A 219 1.21 -6.00 -0.32
CA SER A 219 1.57 -7.12 0.55
C SER A 219 1.66 -8.45 -0.18
N ALA A 220 0.79 -8.71 -1.16
CA ALA A 220 0.85 -9.93 -1.97
C ALA A 220 2.12 -9.95 -2.82
N VAL A 221 2.43 -8.83 -3.49
CA VAL A 221 3.65 -8.66 -4.28
C VAL A 221 4.91 -8.78 -3.41
N ASP A 222 4.91 -8.17 -2.22
CA ASP A 222 6.05 -8.20 -1.31
C ASP A 222 6.38 -9.61 -0.82
N LYS A 223 5.37 -10.44 -0.55
CA LYS A 223 5.55 -11.86 -0.22
C LYS A 223 6.18 -12.64 -1.38
N ASP A 224 5.88 -12.28 -2.61
CA ASP A 224 6.40 -12.95 -3.79
C ASP A 224 7.84 -12.56 -4.14
N LEU A 225 8.34 -11.50 -3.51
CA LEU A 225 9.73 -11.06 -3.62
C LEU A 225 10.63 -11.67 -2.56
N ASP A 226 10.11 -12.49 -1.64
CA ASP A 226 10.93 -13.23 -0.71
C ASP A 226 11.80 -14.22 -1.50
N PRO A 227 13.14 -14.04 -1.53
CA PRO A 227 13.99 -14.88 -2.36
C PRO A 227 14.33 -16.22 -1.68
N GLY A 228 13.83 -16.44 -0.46
CA GLY A 228 14.07 -17.63 0.35
C GLY A 228 15.36 -17.55 1.17
N ASP A 229 15.44 -18.42 2.19
CA ASP A 229 16.46 -18.34 3.24
C ASP A 229 17.89 -18.48 2.71
N ARG A 230 18.14 -19.35 1.74
CA ARG A 230 19.47 -19.51 1.11
C ARG A 230 19.95 -18.22 0.46
N ARG A 231 19.12 -17.61 -0.38
CA ARG A 231 19.48 -16.38 -1.08
C ARG A 231 19.66 -15.21 -0.10
N LEU A 232 18.84 -15.15 0.94
CA LEU A 232 19.01 -14.16 2.03
C LEU A 232 20.34 -14.33 2.76
N ALA A 233 20.81 -15.56 2.95
CA ALA A 233 22.10 -15.84 3.58
C ALA A 233 23.28 -15.32 2.73
N ASP A 234 23.20 -15.46 1.41
CA ASP A 234 24.19 -14.95 0.45
C ASP A 234 24.24 -13.40 0.42
N LEU A 235 23.10 -12.75 0.68
CA LEU A 235 22.99 -11.30 0.66
C LEU A 235 23.59 -10.62 1.90
N VAL A 236 23.88 -11.38 2.96
CA VAL A 236 24.46 -10.83 4.19
C VAL A 236 25.86 -10.27 3.89
N PRO A 237 26.12 -8.97 4.15
CA PRO A 237 27.37 -8.35 3.74
C PRO A 237 28.61 -8.95 4.43
N THR A 238 29.56 -9.45 3.64
CA THR A 238 30.84 -10.00 4.13
C THR A 238 31.67 -8.98 4.92
N ARG A 239 31.48 -7.67 4.66
CA ARG A 239 32.12 -6.59 5.43
C ARG A 239 31.82 -6.65 6.94
N ILE A 240 30.71 -7.25 7.37
CA ILE A 240 30.38 -7.43 8.79
C ILE A 240 31.43 -8.33 9.48
N LEU A 241 32.01 -9.28 8.75
CA LEU A 241 33.04 -10.21 9.22
C LEU A 241 34.41 -9.54 9.39
N ARG A 242 34.65 -8.39 8.74
CA ARG A 242 35.95 -7.71 8.73
C ARG A 242 36.19 -6.80 9.94
N LEU A 243 35.21 -6.68 10.84
CA LEU A 243 35.33 -5.86 12.05
C LEU A 243 35.94 -6.71 13.19
N PRO A 244 36.91 -6.20 13.97
CA PRO A 244 37.47 -6.91 15.11
C PRO A 244 36.40 -7.01 16.22
N LYS A 245 35.61 -8.08 16.16
CA LYS A 245 34.46 -8.34 17.02
C LYS A 245 34.48 -9.82 17.41
N SER A 246 34.00 -10.13 18.62
CA SER A 246 33.76 -11.52 19.01
C SER A 246 32.73 -12.18 18.08
N GLU A 247 32.80 -13.50 17.92
CA GLU A 247 31.84 -14.28 17.10
C GLU A 247 30.39 -13.94 17.44
N LYS A 248 30.07 -13.85 18.74
CA LYS A 248 28.74 -13.43 19.22
C LYS A 248 28.33 -12.03 18.73
N ARG A 249 29.26 -11.08 18.67
CA ARG A 249 28.98 -9.72 18.16
C ARG A 249 28.82 -9.71 16.64
N VAL A 250 29.57 -10.54 15.92
CA VAL A 250 29.41 -10.72 14.46
C VAL A 250 28.06 -11.34 14.13
N HIS A 251 27.69 -12.41 14.84
CA HIS A 251 26.38 -13.08 14.72
C HIS A 251 25.21 -12.11 14.93
N ASN A 252 25.23 -11.38 16.05
CA ASN A 252 24.20 -10.38 16.34
C ASN A 252 24.13 -9.27 15.29
N ALA A 253 25.26 -8.87 14.69
CA ALA A 253 25.27 -7.88 13.63
C ALA A 253 24.66 -8.41 12.32
N ARG A 254 24.94 -9.66 11.94
CA ARG A 254 24.31 -10.32 10.78
C ARG A 254 22.79 -10.44 10.96
N LYS A 255 22.36 -10.86 12.14
CA LYS A 255 20.94 -10.94 12.53
C LYS A 255 20.26 -9.56 12.51
N GLY A 256 20.92 -8.55 13.08
CA GLY A 256 20.45 -7.17 13.05
C GLY A 256 20.31 -6.64 11.62
N TRP A 257 21.24 -6.99 10.73
CA TRP A 257 21.16 -6.60 9.32
C TRP A 257 19.95 -7.23 8.61
N LEU A 258 19.69 -8.53 8.80
CA LEU A 258 18.50 -9.21 8.25
C LEU A 258 17.20 -8.58 8.78
N SER A 259 17.15 -8.27 10.07
CA SER A 259 15.98 -7.65 10.71
C SER A 259 15.73 -6.23 10.18
N VAL A 260 16.75 -5.37 10.11
CA VAL A 260 16.61 -3.99 9.64
C VAL A 260 16.32 -3.93 8.13
N THR A 261 17.00 -4.77 7.35
CA THR A 261 16.90 -4.72 5.88
C THR A 261 15.62 -5.35 5.37
N PHE A 262 15.19 -6.46 5.97
CA PHE A 262 14.10 -7.28 5.46
C PHE A 262 12.95 -7.51 6.46
N GLY A 263 13.01 -6.93 7.66
CA GLY A 263 11.97 -7.15 8.68
C GLY A 263 11.92 -8.58 9.22
N ILE A 264 12.98 -9.37 9.02
CA ILE A 264 13.04 -10.78 9.40
C ILE A 264 13.09 -10.91 10.93
N GLN A 265 12.21 -11.74 11.49
CA GLN A 265 12.20 -12.07 12.91
C GLN A 265 13.42 -12.90 13.34
N SER A 266 13.69 -12.87 14.64
CA SER A 266 14.85 -13.50 15.27
C SER A 266 15.01 -14.98 14.91
N ASP A 267 13.94 -15.75 14.98
CA ASP A 267 13.90 -17.20 14.72
C ASP A 267 14.28 -17.55 13.27
N ARG A 268 13.66 -16.89 12.29
CA ARG A 268 14.01 -17.08 10.87
C ARG A 268 15.42 -16.59 10.57
N ALA A 269 15.86 -15.49 11.18
CA ALA A 269 17.23 -15.02 11.02
C ALA A 269 18.26 -16.06 11.52
N GLU A 270 18.02 -16.73 12.65
CA GLU A 270 18.92 -17.82 13.10
C GLU A 270 19.01 -18.94 12.06
N ARG A 271 17.87 -19.37 11.51
CA ARG A 271 17.86 -20.41 10.47
C ARG A 271 18.67 -19.99 9.25
N ILE A 272 18.46 -18.78 8.75
CA ILE A 272 19.21 -18.23 7.60
C ILE A 272 20.71 -18.25 7.86
N LEU A 273 21.15 -17.82 9.05
CA LEU A 273 22.57 -17.72 9.37
C LEU A 273 23.23 -19.10 9.52
N SER A 274 22.48 -20.10 10.02
CA SER A 274 22.97 -21.48 10.16
C SER A 274 23.26 -22.18 8.82
N LEU A 275 22.61 -21.74 7.72
CA LEU A 275 22.85 -22.28 6.37
C LEU A 275 24.26 -21.95 5.85
N ASN A 276 24.90 -20.89 6.36
CA ASN A 276 26.26 -20.51 5.97
C ASN A 276 27.34 -21.13 6.87
N GLU A 277 26.97 -21.80 7.96
CA GLU A 277 27.91 -22.47 8.87
C GLU A 277 28.21 -23.92 8.45
N THR A 278 27.51 -24.44 7.43
CA THR A 278 27.63 -25.82 6.94
C THR A 278 28.60 -25.98 5.76
N HIS A 279 29.38 -24.96 5.45
CA HIS A 279 30.43 -24.93 4.42
C HIS A 279 31.73 -24.36 5.00
#